data_AF-A0A821W807-F1
#
_entry.id   AF-A0A821W807-F1
#
_cell.length_a   1.000
_cell.length_b   1.000
_cell.length_c   1.000
_cell.angle_alpha   90.00
_cell.angle_beta   90.00
_cell.angle_gamma   90.00
#
_symmetry.space_group_name_H-M   'P 1'
#
loop_
_entity.id
_entity.type
_entity.pdbx_description
1 polymer ?
#
loop_
_entity_poly.entity_id
_entity_poly.type
_entity_poly.pdbx_seq_one_letter_code
_entity_poly.pdbx_strand_id
1 'polypeptide(L)'
;MGDLNTCLLKNDHRSRKLTSTIESYNLNILPLNATHHFPDSSPSLLDLIFVSNPILVHKHGQIPADAFSYHDLIFLSYKLRPPKVKPQILMLRRNFRGIDVESLSADAAELDWNSVYSERDIHRKVGLFNSLLTQLYDVHAPTRPVKVKHLPSPWLTDEIKLIIETKNRAKAKLRLCDSPLAREKKTNLDLDKVVQWSKSYGLKINPYKSQAIIIGSASYIMRINWSTLPQLTIDGTVVPFCSTVRNLGITLDTTLSWQPQINELSRRIFSSSHALNRLRNFLPISTKISLAHSLLLSILDYADVCYPDLTELQLDKLERLQNVCIRFIFGLRKFDHISEFRRKLNWLPIRLRRKMHILQLLFNVLFNPKTPSYLKQNFMFLSGGSFDLRSLDNLILETPIHKTEFYHSSFTVQSILLWNSLPIDIRRAQSLNLFKKLLLDHFLSAS
;
A
#
# COMPACT_ATOMS: atom_id res chain seq x y z
N MET A 1 34.46 -2.89 12.31
CA MET A 1 34.90 -1.50 12.57
C MET A 1 34.55 -1.21 14.01
N GLY A 2 35.55 -0.91 14.82
CA GLY A 2 35.39 -0.56 16.22
C GLY A 2 36.49 0.44 16.58
N ASP A 3 36.16 1.40 17.42
CA ASP A 3 37.06 2.47 17.83
C ASP A 3 38.05 1.96 18.89
N LEU A 4 39.34 1.89 18.53
CA LEU A 4 40.40 1.36 19.39
C LEU A 4 40.89 2.38 20.42
N ASN A 5 40.41 3.63 20.37
CA ASN A 5 40.70 4.70 21.34
C ASN A 5 42.19 4.81 21.74
N THR A 6 43.09 4.41 20.84
CA THR A 6 44.53 4.31 21.09
C THR A 6 45.26 4.91 19.89
N CYS A 7 45.92 6.04 20.10
CA CYS A 7 46.61 6.74 19.03
C CYS A 7 47.99 6.14 18.80
N LEU A 8 48.22 5.51 17.64
CA LEU A 8 49.52 4.90 17.33
C LEU A 8 50.64 5.93 17.13
N LEU A 9 50.32 7.19 16.81
CA LEU A 9 51.32 8.26 16.66
C LEU A 9 51.97 8.67 17.99
N LYS A 10 51.32 8.41 19.14
CA LYS A 10 51.84 8.83 20.46
C LYS A 10 53.00 7.97 20.96
N ASN A 11 53.17 6.76 20.42
CA ASN A 11 54.18 5.77 20.83
C ASN A 11 54.28 5.53 22.36
N ASP A 12 53.15 5.63 23.05
CA ASP A 12 53.07 5.44 24.50
C ASP A 12 53.06 3.94 24.86
N HIS A 13 52.99 3.63 26.16
CA HIS A 13 52.90 2.23 26.61
C HIS A 13 51.67 1.51 26.01
N ARG A 14 50.56 2.24 25.80
CA ARG A 14 49.30 1.68 25.32
C ARG A 14 49.37 1.35 23.84
N SER A 15 49.95 2.22 23.01
CA SER A 15 50.14 1.97 21.58
C SER A 15 51.13 0.82 21.35
N ARG A 16 52.23 0.74 22.13
CA ARG A 16 53.20 -0.37 22.03
C ARG A 16 52.59 -1.72 22.41
N LYS A 17 51.78 -1.75 23.47
CA LYS A 17 51.05 -2.96 23.87
C LYS A 17 50.05 -3.41 22.80
N LEU A 18 49.36 -2.46 22.17
CA LEU A 18 48.44 -2.75 21.08
C LEU A 18 49.16 -3.34 19.86
N THR A 19 50.27 -2.73 19.42
CA THR A 19 51.09 -3.24 18.31
C THR A 19 51.62 -4.64 18.60
N SER A 20 52.17 -4.89 19.79
CA SER A 20 52.64 -6.21 20.19
C SER A 20 51.54 -7.27 20.21
N THR A 21 50.32 -6.88 20.62
CA THR A 21 49.17 -7.78 20.59
C THR A 21 48.80 -8.14 19.15
N ILE A 22 48.75 -7.15 18.25
CA ILE A 22 48.43 -7.37 16.83
C ILE A 22 49.47 -8.28 16.16
N GLU A 23 50.75 -8.04 16.42
CA GLU A 23 51.85 -8.88 15.93
C GLU A 23 51.76 -10.31 16.46
N SER A 24 51.36 -10.52 17.71
CA SER A 24 51.19 -11.86 18.29
C SER A 24 50.11 -12.70 17.60
N TYR A 25 49.11 -12.05 16.98
CA TYR A 25 48.08 -12.70 16.18
C TYR A 25 48.46 -12.84 14.70
N ASN A 26 49.71 -12.56 14.34
CA ASN A 26 50.23 -12.59 12.98
C ASN A 26 49.42 -11.67 12.02
N LEU A 27 48.95 -10.54 12.55
CA LEU A 27 48.26 -9.51 11.80
C LEU A 27 49.22 -8.36 11.49
N ASN A 28 49.03 -7.74 10.32
CA ASN A 28 49.82 -6.62 9.86
C ASN A 28 48.94 -5.37 9.83
N ILE A 29 49.45 -4.26 10.38
CA ILE A 29 48.80 -2.95 10.32
C ILE A 29 49.12 -2.33 8.96
N LEU A 30 48.10 -1.93 8.19
CA LEU A 30 48.32 -1.21 6.94
C LEU A 30 48.73 0.24 7.22
N PRO A 31 49.70 0.80 6.48
CA PRO A 31 50.18 2.15 6.72
C PRO A 31 49.10 3.17 6.37
N LEU A 32 48.83 4.06 7.33
CA LEU A 32 47.90 5.19 7.25
C LEU A 32 48.54 6.40 7.97
N ASN A 33 48.16 7.60 7.55
CA ASN A 33 48.48 8.84 8.26
C ASN A 33 47.44 9.09 9.37
N ALA A 34 47.55 10.18 10.14
CA ALA A 34 46.53 10.55 11.11
C ALA A 34 45.11 10.50 10.48
N THR A 35 44.19 9.84 11.17
CA THR A 35 42.83 9.56 10.69
C THR A 35 41.78 10.43 11.37
N HIS A 36 42.13 11.15 12.43
CA HIS A 36 41.24 12.05 13.14
C HIS A 36 41.89 13.44 13.34
N HIS A 37 41.18 14.48 12.91
CA HIS A 37 41.63 15.87 12.81
C HIS A 37 40.61 16.84 13.44
N PHE A 38 40.56 16.88 14.78
CA PHE A 38 39.67 17.79 15.50
C PHE A 38 40.32 19.18 15.67
N PRO A 39 39.58 20.30 15.53
CA PRO A 39 40.10 21.65 15.68
C PRO A 39 40.83 21.84 17.01
N ASP A 40 41.96 22.56 16.99
CA ASP A 40 42.80 22.86 18.17
C ASP A 40 43.41 21.64 18.89
N SER A 41 43.39 20.46 18.26
CA SER A 41 44.00 19.23 18.78
C SER A 41 45.11 18.70 17.86
N SER A 42 46.03 17.90 18.41
CA SER A 42 47.02 17.22 17.58
C SER A 42 46.38 16.05 16.81
N PRO A 43 46.64 15.94 15.49
CA PRO A 43 46.13 14.85 14.67
C PRO A 43 46.43 13.48 15.28
N SER A 44 45.44 12.58 15.27
CA SER A 44 45.54 11.27 15.91
C SER A 44 45.24 10.13 14.94
N LEU A 45 46.05 9.06 14.98
CA LEU A 45 45.82 7.82 14.21
C LEU A 45 45.05 6.84 15.10
N LEU A 46 43.72 6.86 15.01
CA LEU A 46 42.81 6.06 15.83
C LEU A 46 42.19 4.90 15.04
N ASP A 47 41.85 5.17 13.78
CA ASP A 47 41.25 4.18 12.88
C ASP A 47 42.32 3.37 12.16
N LEU A 48 42.31 2.05 12.37
CA LEU A 48 43.35 1.13 11.90
C LEU A 48 42.76 0.02 11.02
N ILE A 49 43.54 -0.43 10.03
CA ILE A 49 43.22 -1.61 9.21
C ILE A 49 44.25 -2.69 9.49
N PHE A 50 43.79 -3.84 9.97
CA PHE A 50 44.63 -5.02 10.18
C PHE A 50 44.31 -6.09 9.15
N VAL A 51 45.35 -6.73 8.59
CA VAL A 51 45.21 -7.82 7.63
C VAL A 51 46.11 -8.99 8.01
N SER A 52 45.62 -10.21 7.85
CA SER A 52 46.42 -11.42 8.08
C SER A 52 47.46 -11.66 6.99
N ASN A 53 47.17 -11.26 5.74
CA ASN A 53 48.10 -11.38 4.63
C ASN A 53 48.09 -10.12 3.76
N PRO A 54 49.13 -9.27 3.85
CA PRO A 54 49.26 -8.05 3.05
C PRO A 54 49.23 -8.30 1.53
N ILE A 55 49.67 -9.47 1.05
CA ILE A 55 49.72 -9.78 -0.40
C ILE A 55 48.32 -9.87 -1.00
N LEU A 56 47.32 -10.22 -0.20
CA LEU A 56 45.92 -10.31 -0.64
C LEU A 56 45.23 -8.95 -0.68
N VAL A 57 45.86 -7.90 -0.15
CA VAL A 57 45.38 -6.53 -0.26
C VAL A 57 45.58 -6.04 -1.68
N HIS A 58 44.49 -5.77 -2.39
CA HIS A 58 44.57 -5.21 -3.73
C HIS A 58 44.83 -3.71 -3.72
N LYS A 59 44.15 -2.99 -2.82
CA LYS A 59 44.24 -1.53 -2.68
C LYS A 59 43.79 -1.15 -1.27
N HIS A 60 44.46 -0.19 -0.65
CA HIS A 60 44.04 0.41 0.61
C HIS A 60 44.36 1.91 0.58
N GLY A 61 43.80 2.67 1.52
CA GLY A 61 44.11 4.08 1.68
C GLY A 61 43.15 4.81 2.59
N GLN A 62 43.33 6.14 2.67
CA GLN A 62 42.45 7.06 3.38
C GLN A 62 42.05 8.23 2.47
N ILE A 63 40.89 8.81 2.74
CA ILE A 63 40.33 9.95 2.00
C ILE A 63 39.82 10.96 3.04
N PRO A 64 40.20 12.25 2.96
CA PRO A 64 39.72 13.26 3.91
C PRO A 64 38.22 13.48 3.78
N ALA A 65 37.54 13.69 4.90
CA ALA A 65 36.08 13.89 4.98
C ALA A 65 35.70 15.24 5.62
N ASP A 66 36.51 16.26 5.37
CA ASP A 66 36.46 17.60 5.98
C ASP A 66 35.07 18.27 5.93
N ALA A 67 34.23 17.89 4.96
CA ALA A 67 32.90 18.45 4.76
C ALA A 67 31.88 18.06 5.84
N PHE A 68 32.08 16.96 6.58
CA PHE A 68 31.09 16.47 7.55
C PHE A 68 31.63 15.61 8.68
N SER A 69 32.94 15.30 8.71
CA SER A 69 33.55 14.43 9.72
C SER A 69 34.96 14.87 10.03
N TYR A 70 35.33 14.85 11.31
CA TYR A 70 36.72 15.00 11.74
C TYR A 70 37.54 13.72 11.54
N HIS A 71 36.91 12.61 11.15
CA HIS A 71 37.57 11.37 10.76
C HIS A 71 37.71 11.25 9.23
N ASP A 72 38.88 10.82 8.78
CA ASP A 72 39.14 10.38 7.41
C ASP A 72 38.40 9.06 7.11
N LEU A 73 37.92 8.92 5.87
CA LEU A 73 37.37 7.66 5.37
C LEU A 73 38.50 6.71 4.98
N ILE A 74 38.63 5.60 5.71
CA ILE A 74 39.60 4.54 5.42
C ILE A 74 38.97 3.41 4.58
N PHE A 75 39.71 2.85 3.62
CA PHE A 75 39.21 1.77 2.76
C PHE A 75 40.24 0.67 2.53
N LEU A 76 39.72 -0.55 2.30
CA LEU A 76 40.49 -1.74 1.95
C LEU A 76 39.74 -2.56 0.89
N SER A 77 40.45 -2.98 -0.14
CA SER A 77 40.04 -4.01 -1.10
C SER A 77 40.87 -5.26 -0.89
N TYR A 78 40.23 -6.38 -0.54
CA TYR A 78 40.89 -7.64 -0.20
C TYR A 78 40.46 -8.76 -1.16
N LYS A 79 41.43 -9.47 -1.76
CA LYS A 79 41.16 -10.53 -2.74
C LYS A 79 40.83 -11.85 -2.03
N LEU A 80 39.56 -12.24 -2.06
CA LEU A 80 39.10 -13.55 -1.58
C LEU A 80 38.81 -14.47 -2.78
N ARG A 81 39.40 -15.68 -2.79
CA ARG A 81 38.99 -16.76 -3.70
C ARG A 81 38.19 -17.78 -2.90
N PRO A 82 36.85 -17.81 -3.03
CA PRO A 82 36.06 -18.84 -2.38
C PRO A 82 36.38 -20.23 -2.97
N PRO A 83 36.43 -21.29 -2.15
CA PRO A 83 36.64 -22.64 -2.65
C PRO A 83 35.48 -23.05 -3.57
N LYS A 84 35.81 -23.66 -4.71
CA LYS A 84 34.79 -24.18 -5.64
C LYS A 84 34.17 -25.45 -5.07
N VAL A 85 32.85 -25.43 -4.83
CA VAL A 85 32.08 -26.62 -4.43
C VAL A 85 32.12 -27.66 -5.55
N LYS A 86 32.48 -28.90 -5.24
CA LYS A 86 32.43 -30.03 -6.20
C LYS A 86 30.97 -30.48 -6.38
N PRO A 87 30.39 -30.51 -7.59
CA PRO A 87 29.03 -31.01 -7.80
C PRO A 87 28.99 -32.53 -7.57
N GLN A 88 28.05 -33.00 -6.75
CA GLN A 88 28.04 -34.37 -6.21
C GLN A 88 26.94 -35.29 -6.77
N ILE A 89 26.03 -34.83 -7.64
CA ILE A 89 24.87 -35.64 -8.05
C ILE A 89 24.85 -35.86 -9.56
N LEU A 90 24.88 -37.14 -9.95
CA LEU A 90 24.58 -37.63 -11.30
C LEU A 90 23.10 -37.98 -11.35
N MET A 91 22.30 -37.25 -12.12
CA MET A 91 20.92 -37.65 -12.44
C MET A 91 20.87 -38.22 -13.86
N LEU A 92 20.08 -39.26 -14.07
CA LEU A 92 19.78 -39.76 -15.40
C LEU A 92 18.71 -38.87 -16.06
N ARG A 93 19.00 -38.31 -17.24
CA ARG A 93 18.06 -37.47 -17.98
C ARG A 93 18.05 -37.86 -19.47
N ARG A 94 16.86 -37.88 -20.08
CA ARG A 94 16.67 -38.00 -21.53
C ARG A 94 16.71 -36.62 -22.21
N ASN A 95 17.38 -36.51 -23.37
CA ASN A 95 17.42 -35.25 -24.12
C ASN A 95 16.37 -35.25 -25.24
N PHE A 96 15.16 -34.78 -24.94
CA PHE A 96 14.08 -34.70 -25.91
C PHE A 96 14.27 -33.62 -26.99
N ARG A 97 15.13 -32.63 -26.75
CA ARG A 97 15.31 -31.48 -27.67
C ARG A 97 16.10 -31.86 -28.92
N GLY A 98 16.93 -32.90 -28.84
CA GLY A 98 17.77 -33.37 -29.95
C GLY A 98 17.24 -34.65 -30.60
N ILE A 99 15.96 -34.99 -30.40
CA ILE A 99 15.36 -36.15 -31.04
C ILE A 99 15.22 -35.87 -32.53
N ASP A 100 15.66 -36.82 -33.35
CA ASP A 100 15.31 -36.89 -34.76
C ASP A 100 13.85 -37.34 -34.87
N VAL A 101 12.99 -36.40 -35.28
CA VAL A 101 11.54 -36.62 -35.34
C VAL A 101 11.17 -37.57 -36.48
N GLU A 102 11.93 -37.58 -37.58
CA GLU A 102 11.64 -38.42 -38.74
C GLU A 102 11.96 -39.89 -38.41
N SER A 103 13.13 -40.13 -37.81
CA SER A 103 13.51 -41.48 -37.35
C SER A 103 12.58 -42.00 -36.25
N LEU A 104 12.21 -41.15 -35.28
CA LEU A 104 11.24 -41.53 -34.24
C LEU A 104 9.87 -41.90 -34.85
N SER A 105 9.41 -41.16 -35.85
CA SER A 105 8.13 -41.41 -36.50
C SER A 105 8.15 -42.70 -37.32
N ALA A 106 9.29 -43.06 -37.93
CA ALA A 106 9.46 -44.31 -38.66
C ALA A 106 9.40 -45.51 -37.70
N ASP A 107 10.20 -45.50 -36.63
CA ASP A 107 10.25 -46.59 -35.64
C ASP A 107 8.91 -46.71 -34.89
N ALA A 108 8.23 -45.59 -34.64
CA ALA A 108 6.89 -45.60 -34.07
C ALA A 108 5.86 -46.24 -35.01
N ALA A 109 5.99 -46.10 -36.33
CA ALA A 109 5.06 -46.69 -37.29
C ALA A 109 5.16 -48.23 -37.37
N GLU A 110 6.33 -48.79 -37.02
CA GLU A 110 6.57 -50.24 -37.01
C GLU A 110 6.04 -50.95 -35.75
N LEU A 111 5.70 -50.20 -34.70
CA LEU A 111 5.17 -50.77 -33.45
C LEU A 111 3.70 -51.19 -33.57
N ASP A 112 3.35 -52.28 -32.89
CA ASP A 112 1.97 -52.76 -32.82
C ASP A 112 1.11 -51.93 -31.85
N TRP A 113 0.56 -50.83 -32.36
CA TRP A 113 -0.39 -50.00 -31.62
C TRP A 113 -1.75 -50.67 -31.42
N ASN A 114 -2.09 -51.70 -32.20
CA ASN A 114 -3.39 -52.36 -32.09
C ASN A 114 -3.54 -53.07 -30.74
N SER A 115 -2.43 -53.54 -30.17
CA SER A 115 -2.37 -54.04 -28.79
C SER A 115 -2.93 -53.04 -27.75
N VAL A 116 -2.65 -51.73 -27.93
CA VAL A 116 -3.18 -50.66 -27.07
C VAL A 116 -4.65 -50.39 -27.37
N TYR A 117 -5.04 -50.36 -28.64
CA TYR A 117 -6.43 -50.06 -29.02
C TYR A 117 -7.41 -51.15 -28.58
N SER A 118 -7.00 -52.42 -28.66
CA SER A 118 -7.80 -53.61 -28.35
C SER A 118 -7.96 -53.91 -26.86
N GLU A 119 -7.10 -53.36 -26.00
CA GLU A 119 -7.20 -53.54 -24.55
C GLU A 119 -8.42 -52.82 -23.97
N ARG A 120 -9.16 -53.52 -23.09
CA ARG A 120 -10.40 -53.05 -22.47
C ARG A 120 -10.18 -52.42 -21.10
N ASP A 121 -9.16 -52.88 -20.37
CA ASP A 121 -8.83 -52.32 -19.07
C ASP A 121 -7.98 -51.05 -19.22
N ILE A 122 -8.45 -49.94 -18.62
CA ILE A 122 -7.82 -48.62 -18.76
C ILE A 122 -6.41 -48.62 -18.15
N HIS A 123 -6.20 -49.28 -17.01
CA HIS A 123 -4.90 -49.30 -16.34
C HIS A 123 -3.88 -50.10 -17.16
N ARG A 124 -4.27 -51.25 -17.70
CA ARG A 124 -3.43 -52.05 -18.60
C ARG A 124 -3.14 -51.34 -19.91
N LYS A 125 -4.12 -50.65 -20.48
CA LYS A 125 -3.98 -49.84 -21.69
C LYS A 125 -2.96 -48.72 -21.52
N VAL A 126 -3.01 -48.00 -20.41
CA VAL A 126 -2.01 -46.97 -20.06
C VAL A 126 -0.64 -47.61 -19.82
N GLY A 127 -0.59 -48.78 -19.19
CA GLY A 127 0.65 -49.55 -19.00
C GLY A 127 1.32 -49.91 -20.33
N LEU A 128 0.58 -50.50 -21.26
CA LEU A 128 1.05 -50.89 -22.60
C LEU A 128 1.51 -49.69 -23.43
N PHE A 129 0.73 -48.61 -23.42
CA PHE A 129 1.10 -47.37 -24.09
C PHE A 129 2.43 -46.82 -23.54
N ASN A 130 2.56 -46.77 -22.22
CA ASN A 130 3.78 -46.28 -21.58
C ASN A 130 4.98 -47.18 -21.86
N SER A 131 4.81 -48.50 -21.93
CA SER A 131 5.92 -49.40 -22.27
C SER A 131 6.41 -49.21 -23.70
N LEU A 132 5.50 -49.13 -24.69
CA LEU A 132 5.85 -48.89 -26.09
C LEU A 132 6.53 -47.53 -26.26
N LEU A 133 5.98 -46.49 -25.63
CA LEU A 133 6.56 -45.14 -25.67
C LEU A 133 7.94 -45.09 -25.00
N THR A 134 8.13 -45.83 -23.90
CA THR A 134 9.42 -45.87 -23.21
C THR A 134 10.48 -46.57 -24.05
N GLN A 135 10.13 -47.63 -24.76
CA GLN A 135 11.01 -48.33 -25.71
C GLN A 135 11.50 -47.41 -26.82
N LEU A 136 10.60 -46.65 -27.45
CA LEU A 136 10.98 -45.64 -28.46
C LEU A 136 11.96 -44.61 -27.87
N TYR A 137 11.66 -44.11 -26.69
CA TYR A 137 12.53 -43.12 -26.06
C TYR A 137 13.87 -43.69 -25.58
N ASP A 138 13.98 -44.99 -25.27
CA ASP A 138 15.27 -45.61 -24.96
C ASP A 138 16.20 -45.61 -26.18
N VAL A 139 15.64 -45.69 -27.39
CA VAL A 139 16.39 -45.61 -28.65
C VAL A 139 16.68 -44.16 -29.04
N HIS A 140 15.66 -43.31 -29.16
CA HIS A 140 15.82 -41.96 -29.72
C HIS A 140 16.22 -40.90 -28.68
N ALA A 141 16.05 -41.17 -27.39
CA ALA A 141 16.38 -40.24 -26.31
C ALA A 141 16.97 -40.96 -25.09
N PRO A 142 18.07 -41.71 -25.23
CA PRO A 142 18.61 -42.54 -24.16
C PRO A 142 18.95 -41.72 -22.92
N THR A 143 18.81 -42.35 -21.74
CA THR A 143 19.17 -41.71 -20.47
C THR A 143 20.67 -41.46 -20.41
N ARG A 144 21.05 -40.19 -20.21
CA ARG A 144 22.46 -39.79 -20.02
C ARG A 144 22.67 -39.23 -18.61
N PRO A 145 23.82 -39.50 -17.97
CA PRO A 145 24.16 -38.89 -16.71
C PRO A 145 24.43 -37.39 -16.88
N VAL A 146 23.71 -36.56 -16.14
CA VAL A 146 23.88 -35.10 -16.13
C VAL A 146 24.27 -34.63 -14.74
N LYS A 147 25.30 -33.77 -14.70
CA LYS A 147 25.70 -33.07 -13.48
C LYS A 147 24.73 -31.93 -13.19
N VAL A 148 23.94 -32.06 -12.13
CA VAL A 148 23.00 -31.00 -11.72
C VAL A 148 23.73 -30.00 -10.83
N LYS A 149 23.71 -28.73 -11.25
CA LYS A 149 24.34 -27.62 -10.50
C LYS A 149 23.42 -27.00 -9.44
N HIS A 150 22.11 -27.13 -9.62
CA HIS A 150 21.10 -26.53 -8.73
C HIS A 150 20.02 -27.56 -8.43
N LEU A 151 19.94 -27.96 -7.17
CA LEU A 151 18.80 -28.73 -6.67
C LEU A 151 17.54 -27.85 -6.71
N PRO A 152 16.35 -28.44 -6.90
CA PRO A 152 15.12 -27.71 -6.67
C PRO A 152 15.12 -27.16 -5.24
N SER A 153 14.56 -25.98 -5.05
CA SER A 153 14.53 -25.33 -3.74
C SER A 153 13.91 -26.28 -2.70
N PRO A 154 14.57 -26.57 -1.56
CA PRO A 154 14.11 -27.56 -0.58
C PRO A 154 12.70 -27.29 -0.04
N TRP A 155 12.27 -26.03 -0.05
CA TRP A 155 10.96 -25.59 0.38
C TRP A 155 9.86 -25.78 -0.67
N LEU A 156 10.18 -26.10 -1.93
CA LEU A 156 9.19 -26.30 -3.00
C LEU A 156 8.74 -27.77 -3.03
N THR A 157 7.96 -28.14 -2.02
CA THR A 157 7.38 -29.49 -1.89
C THR A 157 6.27 -29.72 -2.92
N ASP A 158 5.91 -30.97 -3.16
CA ASP A 158 4.83 -31.31 -4.10
C ASP A 158 3.46 -30.81 -3.63
N GLU A 159 3.25 -30.70 -2.32
CA GLU A 159 2.08 -30.05 -1.72
C GLU A 159 1.98 -28.57 -2.14
N ILE A 160 3.10 -27.83 -2.06
CA ILE A 160 3.13 -26.42 -2.47
C ILE A 160 2.89 -26.28 -3.98
N LYS A 161 3.43 -27.19 -4.80
CA LYS A 161 3.14 -27.22 -6.24
C LYS A 161 1.65 -27.45 -6.51
N LEU A 162 1.02 -28.37 -5.78
CA LEU A 162 -0.42 -28.64 -5.90
C LEU A 162 -1.27 -27.42 -5.52
N ILE A 163 -0.89 -26.70 -4.47
CA ILE A 163 -1.53 -25.45 -4.06
C ILE A 163 -1.37 -24.37 -5.14
N ILE A 164 -0.17 -24.24 -5.74
CA ILE A 164 0.09 -23.30 -6.84
C ILE A 164 -0.79 -23.63 -8.05
N GLU A 165 -0.90 -24.89 -8.44
CA GLU A 165 -1.78 -25.31 -9.54
C GLU A 165 -3.25 -25.03 -9.25
N THR A 166 -3.71 -25.36 -8.04
CA THR A 166 -5.11 -25.14 -7.62
C THR A 166 -5.46 -23.65 -7.71
N LYS A 167 -4.58 -22.77 -7.19
CA LYS A 167 -4.70 -21.32 -7.33
C LYS A 167 -4.71 -20.87 -8.79
N ASN A 168 -3.83 -21.41 -9.63
CA ASN A 168 -3.73 -21.04 -11.04
C ASN A 168 -4.98 -21.46 -11.83
N ARG A 169 -5.53 -22.66 -11.57
CA ARG A 169 -6.79 -23.14 -12.15
C ARG A 169 -7.96 -22.24 -11.72
N ALA A 170 -8.04 -21.87 -10.44
CA ALA A 170 -9.06 -20.94 -9.95
C ALA A 170 -8.95 -19.56 -10.64
N LYS A 171 -7.73 -19.04 -10.81
CA LYS A 171 -7.46 -17.78 -11.53
C LYS A 171 -7.82 -17.86 -13.01
N ALA A 172 -7.57 -19.00 -13.67
CA ALA A 172 -7.97 -19.22 -15.05
C ALA A 172 -9.50 -19.29 -15.18
N LYS A 173 -10.18 -20.00 -14.27
CA LYS A 173 -11.65 -20.08 -14.20
C LYS A 173 -12.29 -18.71 -13.99
N LEU A 174 -11.73 -17.89 -13.09
CA LEU A 174 -12.16 -16.50 -12.90
C LEU A 174 -12.09 -15.73 -14.22
N ARG A 175 -10.95 -15.76 -14.93
CA ARG A 175 -10.76 -15.06 -16.21
C ARG A 175 -11.71 -15.49 -17.32
N LEU A 176 -12.08 -16.77 -17.37
CA LEU A 176 -13.05 -17.31 -18.34
C LEU A 176 -14.49 -16.87 -18.01
N CYS A 177 -14.84 -16.78 -16.73
CA CYS A 177 -16.13 -16.22 -16.29
C CYS A 177 -16.20 -14.68 -16.35
N ASP A 178 -15.07 -14.00 -16.57
CA ASP A 178 -14.95 -12.53 -16.57
C ASP A 178 -15.00 -11.90 -17.98
N SER A 179 -15.53 -12.60 -18.99
CA SER A 179 -15.71 -11.97 -20.30
C SER A 179 -16.66 -10.77 -20.16
N PRO A 180 -16.41 -9.63 -20.85
CA PRO A 180 -17.25 -8.44 -20.74
C PRO A 180 -18.75 -8.73 -20.98
N LEU A 181 -19.04 -9.66 -21.88
CA LEU A 181 -20.38 -10.14 -22.21
C LEU A 181 -21.01 -11.01 -21.09
N ALA A 182 -20.20 -11.79 -20.35
CA ALA A 182 -20.68 -12.54 -19.19
C ALA A 182 -20.99 -11.60 -18.01
N ARG A 183 -20.21 -10.52 -17.84
CA ARG A 183 -20.46 -9.48 -16.83
C ARG A 183 -21.73 -8.69 -17.14
N GLU A 184 -21.95 -8.32 -18.40
CA GLU A 184 -23.21 -7.72 -18.89
C GLU A 184 -24.43 -8.54 -18.51
N LYS A 185 -24.45 -9.81 -18.98
CA LYS A 185 -25.60 -10.68 -18.79
C LYS A 185 -25.93 -10.85 -17.33
N LYS A 186 -24.91 -10.90 -16.46
CA LYS A 186 -25.08 -10.95 -15.02
C LYS A 186 -25.64 -9.64 -14.46
N THR A 187 -25.09 -8.48 -14.83
CA THR A 187 -25.56 -7.19 -14.32
C THR A 187 -26.99 -6.86 -14.78
N ASN A 188 -27.32 -7.08 -16.06
CA ASN A 188 -28.69 -6.88 -16.55
C ASN A 188 -29.67 -7.85 -15.87
N LEU A 189 -29.28 -9.11 -15.67
CA LEU A 189 -30.10 -10.08 -14.94
C LEU A 189 -30.32 -9.68 -13.47
N ASP A 190 -29.33 -9.05 -12.83
CA ASP A 190 -29.48 -8.51 -11.48
C ASP A 190 -30.36 -7.25 -11.45
N LEU A 191 -30.25 -6.37 -12.47
CA LEU A 191 -31.16 -5.23 -12.64
C LEU A 191 -32.61 -5.69 -12.85
N ASP A 192 -32.83 -6.73 -13.66
CA ASP A 192 -34.15 -7.31 -13.90
C ASP A 192 -34.77 -7.86 -12.61
N LYS A 193 -33.98 -8.53 -11.76
CA LYS A 193 -34.45 -8.97 -10.43
C LYS A 193 -34.83 -7.79 -9.55
N VAL A 194 -34.05 -6.70 -9.56
CA VAL A 194 -34.37 -5.49 -8.79
C VAL A 194 -35.66 -4.85 -9.31
N VAL A 195 -35.87 -4.82 -10.62
CA VAL A 195 -37.11 -4.35 -11.25
C VAL A 195 -38.29 -5.23 -10.85
N GLN A 196 -38.15 -6.55 -10.91
CA GLN A 196 -39.19 -7.50 -10.52
C GLN A 196 -39.56 -7.37 -9.03
N TRP A 197 -38.55 -7.29 -8.16
CA TRP A 197 -38.73 -7.01 -6.74
C TRP A 197 -39.44 -5.66 -6.54
N SER A 198 -39.00 -4.59 -7.19
CA SER A 198 -39.64 -3.28 -7.07
C SER A 198 -41.13 -3.34 -7.45
N LYS A 199 -41.44 -4.04 -8.56
CA LYS A 199 -42.81 -4.23 -9.02
C LYS A 199 -43.65 -5.05 -8.03
N SER A 200 -43.09 -6.10 -7.42
CA SER A 200 -43.83 -6.91 -6.43
C SER A 200 -44.19 -6.12 -5.17
N TYR A 201 -43.45 -5.06 -4.85
CA TYR A 201 -43.76 -4.13 -3.75
C TYR A 201 -44.49 -2.85 -4.21
N GLY A 202 -44.96 -2.79 -5.47
CA GLY A 202 -45.70 -1.64 -5.99
C GLY A 202 -44.85 -0.38 -6.21
N LEU A 203 -43.53 -0.52 -6.25
CA LEU A 203 -42.58 0.58 -6.45
C LEU A 203 -42.18 0.68 -7.92
N LYS A 204 -42.23 1.89 -8.50
CA LYS A 204 -41.78 2.16 -9.87
C LYS A 204 -40.38 2.78 -9.88
N ILE A 205 -39.42 2.09 -10.48
CA ILE A 205 -38.08 2.63 -10.73
C ILE A 205 -38.17 3.68 -11.85
N ASN A 206 -37.41 4.77 -11.76
CA ASN A 206 -37.32 5.79 -12.80
C ASN A 206 -36.03 5.63 -13.61
N PRO A 207 -36.06 4.99 -14.79
CA PRO A 207 -34.86 4.72 -15.57
C PRO A 207 -34.16 6.00 -16.04
N TYR A 208 -34.90 7.09 -16.27
CA TYR A 208 -34.33 8.37 -16.70
C TYR A 208 -33.52 9.09 -15.63
N LYS A 209 -33.73 8.75 -14.35
CA LYS A 209 -32.90 9.23 -13.23
C LYS A 209 -31.77 8.25 -12.89
N SER A 210 -31.79 7.04 -13.44
CA SER A 210 -30.75 6.04 -13.23
C SER A 210 -29.53 6.37 -14.08
N GLN A 211 -28.35 6.22 -13.47
CA GLN A 211 -27.06 6.44 -14.12
C GLN A 211 -26.15 5.28 -13.76
N ALA A 212 -25.32 4.85 -14.70
CA ALA A 212 -24.29 3.85 -14.46
C ALA A 212 -22.92 4.55 -14.41
N ILE A 213 -22.04 4.07 -13.53
CA ILE A 213 -20.66 4.52 -13.47
C ILE A 213 -19.74 3.31 -13.31
N ILE A 214 -18.58 3.36 -13.97
CA ILE A 214 -17.51 2.38 -13.79
C ILE A 214 -16.42 3.07 -12.99
N ILE A 215 -16.07 2.47 -11.85
CA ILE A 215 -15.04 2.99 -10.94
C ILE A 215 -13.80 2.11 -11.03
N GLY A 216 -12.62 2.73 -11.15
CA GLY A 216 -11.34 2.03 -11.21
C GLY A 216 -10.15 2.99 -11.23
N SER A 217 -8.94 2.43 -11.25
CA SER A 217 -7.73 3.26 -11.40
C SER A 217 -7.72 3.97 -12.75
N ALA A 218 -7.07 5.13 -12.84
CA ALA A 218 -6.97 5.90 -14.08
C ALA A 218 -6.46 5.02 -15.25
N SER A 219 -5.44 4.20 -15.01
CA SER A 219 -4.90 3.27 -16.01
C SER A 219 -5.90 2.19 -16.44
N TYR A 220 -6.79 1.75 -15.54
CA TYR A 220 -7.84 0.80 -15.90
C TYR A 220 -8.92 1.48 -16.73
N ILE A 221 -9.40 2.64 -16.29
CA ILE A 221 -10.43 3.42 -16.99
C ILE A 221 -9.98 3.79 -18.41
N MET A 222 -8.72 4.18 -18.61
CA MET A 222 -8.17 4.48 -19.94
C MET A 222 -8.15 3.29 -20.91
N ARG A 223 -8.13 2.05 -20.41
CA ARG A 223 -8.13 0.84 -21.23
C ARG A 223 -9.52 0.37 -21.61
N ILE A 224 -10.56 0.96 -21.03
CA ILE A 224 -11.94 0.61 -21.33
C ILE A 224 -12.29 1.16 -22.71
N ASN A 225 -12.72 0.26 -23.60
CA ASN A 225 -13.31 0.65 -24.86
C ASN A 225 -14.82 0.86 -24.68
N TRP A 226 -15.24 2.13 -24.64
CA TRP A 226 -16.61 2.53 -24.41
C TRP A 226 -17.57 2.14 -25.53
N SER A 227 -17.09 1.98 -26.77
CA SER A 227 -17.96 1.58 -27.89
C SER A 227 -18.33 0.11 -27.86
N THR A 228 -17.51 -0.71 -27.20
CA THR A 228 -17.73 -2.15 -27.04
C THR A 228 -18.36 -2.49 -25.69
N LEU A 229 -18.69 -1.49 -24.87
CA LEU A 229 -19.32 -1.74 -23.59
C LEU A 229 -20.76 -2.23 -23.81
N PRO A 230 -21.17 -3.24 -23.04
CA PRO A 230 -22.53 -3.72 -23.04
C PRO A 230 -23.53 -2.65 -22.58
N GLN A 231 -24.73 -2.65 -23.16
CA GLN A 231 -25.78 -1.71 -22.77
C GLN A 231 -26.47 -2.20 -21.50
N LEU A 232 -26.63 -1.30 -20.52
CA LEU A 232 -27.41 -1.57 -19.32
C LEU A 232 -28.85 -1.13 -19.54
N THR A 233 -29.81 -1.99 -19.20
CA THR A 233 -31.24 -1.70 -19.39
C THR A 233 -32.02 -1.85 -18.09
N ILE A 234 -32.91 -0.90 -17.81
CA ILE A 234 -33.89 -0.97 -16.72
C ILE A 234 -35.27 -0.77 -17.33
N ASP A 235 -36.16 -1.76 -17.21
CA ASP A 235 -37.50 -1.72 -17.81
C ASP A 235 -37.47 -1.37 -19.32
N GLY A 236 -36.53 -1.96 -20.06
CA GLY A 236 -36.34 -1.71 -21.50
C GLY A 236 -35.73 -0.34 -21.85
N THR A 237 -35.45 0.52 -20.86
CA THR A 237 -34.78 1.81 -21.08
C THR A 237 -33.28 1.67 -20.88
N VAL A 238 -32.48 2.17 -21.82
CA VAL A 238 -31.01 2.15 -21.73
C VAL A 238 -30.53 3.15 -20.67
N VAL A 239 -29.72 2.68 -19.73
CA VAL A 239 -29.09 3.47 -18.68
C VAL A 239 -27.72 3.95 -19.19
N PRO A 240 -27.48 5.28 -19.24
CA PRO A 240 -26.22 5.80 -19.75
C PRO A 240 -25.08 5.58 -18.75
N PHE A 241 -23.89 5.30 -19.28
CA PHE A 241 -22.65 5.40 -18.51
C PHE A 241 -22.22 6.86 -18.39
N CYS A 242 -21.98 7.30 -17.17
CA CYS A 242 -21.58 8.66 -16.84
C CYS A 242 -20.17 8.67 -16.23
N SER A 243 -19.39 9.72 -16.53
CA SER A 243 -18.08 9.94 -15.92
C SER A 243 -18.17 10.44 -14.48
N THR A 244 -19.31 11.04 -14.12
CA THR A 244 -19.62 11.48 -12.76
C THR A 244 -21.06 11.13 -12.41
N VAL A 245 -21.30 10.75 -11.16
CA VAL A 245 -22.64 10.49 -10.60
C VAL A 245 -22.78 11.15 -9.25
N ARG A 246 -24.01 11.52 -8.88
CA ARG A 246 -24.30 12.14 -7.60
C ARG A 246 -25.11 11.20 -6.71
N ASN A 247 -24.59 10.88 -5.53
CA ASN A 247 -25.27 10.06 -4.54
C ASN A 247 -25.33 10.80 -3.20
N LEU A 248 -26.53 10.97 -2.63
CA LEU A 248 -26.77 11.68 -1.37
C LEU A 248 -25.98 13.00 -1.26
N GLY A 249 -25.99 13.81 -2.31
CA GLY A 249 -25.30 15.10 -2.33
C GLY A 249 -23.79 15.05 -2.63
N ILE A 250 -23.16 13.88 -2.63
CA ILE A 250 -21.73 13.66 -2.94
C ILE A 250 -21.57 13.32 -4.43
N THR A 251 -20.60 13.93 -5.09
CA THR A 251 -20.28 13.69 -6.51
C THR A 251 -19.09 12.75 -6.63
N LEU A 252 -19.31 11.59 -7.24
CA LEU A 252 -18.31 10.55 -7.49
C LEU A 252 -17.87 10.61 -8.95
N ASP A 253 -16.58 10.46 -9.20
CA ASP A 253 -16.00 10.30 -10.53
C ASP A 253 -15.45 8.88 -10.74
N THR A 254 -15.13 8.53 -11.98
CA THR A 254 -14.65 7.18 -12.35
C THR A 254 -13.39 6.76 -11.62
N THR A 255 -12.58 7.70 -11.12
CA THR A 255 -11.33 7.42 -10.42
C THR A 255 -11.38 7.66 -8.92
N LEU A 256 -12.53 8.07 -8.37
CA LEU A 256 -12.65 8.56 -7.00
C LEU A 256 -11.59 9.62 -6.66
N SER A 257 -11.30 10.52 -7.61
CA SER A 257 -10.36 11.63 -7.39
C SER A 257 -10.95 12.70 -6.49
N TRP A 258 -12.27 12.73 -6.31
CA TRP A 258 -13.02 13.76 -5.57
C TRP A 258 -12.92 15.16 -6.17
N GLN A 259 -12.25 15.35 -7.30
CA GLN A 259 -12.08 16.67 -7.92
C GLN A 259 -13.42 17.33 -8.27
N PRO A 260 -14.42 16.63 -8.86
CA PRO A 260 -15.73 17.22 -9.13
C PRO A 260 -16.45 17.63 -7.84
N GLN A 261 -16.34 16.84 -6.77
CA GLN A 261 -16.91 17.17 -5.47
C GLN A 261 -16.31 18.47 -4.92
N ILE A 262 -14.98 18.60 -4.88
CA ILE A 262 -14.32 19.82 -4.38
C ILE A 262 -14.65 21.05 -5.24
N ASN A 263 -14.76 20.88 -6.56
CA ASN A 263 -15.19 21.95 -7.47
C ASN A 263 -16.62 22.41 -7.18
N GLU A 264 -17.53 21.47 -6.92
CA GLU A 264 -18.93 21.78 -6.59
C GLU A 264 -19.05 22.48 -5.23
N LEU A 265 -18.32 22.03 -4.20
CA LEU A 265 -18.24 22.71 -2.90
C LEU A 265 -17.73 24.14 -3.08
N SER A 266 -16.66 24.32 -3.86
CA SER A 266 -16.09 25.63 -4.16
C SER A 266 -17.13 26.54 -4.83
N ARG A 267 -17.83 26.06 -5.86
CA ARG A 267 -18.86 26.82 -6.58
C ARG A 267 -19.98 27.26 -5.64
N ARG A 268 -20.48 26.34 -4.79
CA ARG A 268 -21.55 26.63 -3.83
C ARG A 268 -21.12 27.67 -2.79
N ILE A 269 -19.91 27.55 -2.23
CA ILE A 269 -19.40 28.51 -1.24
C ILE A 269 -19.18 29.88 -1.85
N PHE A 270 -18.58 29.98 -3.03
CA PHE A 270 -18.42 31.27 -3.70
C PHE A 270 -19.75 31.93 -4.05
N SER A 271 -20.72 31.16 -4.54
CA SER A 271 -22.08 31.66 -4.82
C SER A 271 -22.76 32.19 -3.56
N SER A 272 -22.77 31.40 -2.48
CA SER A 272 -23.38 31.79 -1.20
C SER A 272 -22.65 32.98 -0.57
N SER A 273 -21.32 32.97 -0.60
CA SER A 273 -20.51 34.08 -0.07
C SER A 273 -20.73 35.36 -0.86
N HIS A 274 -20.86 35.30 -2.19
CA HIS A 274 -21.16 36.47 -3.01
C HIS A 274 -22.51 37.10 -2.62
N ALA A 275 -23.55 36.29 -2.44
CA ALA A 275 -24.85 36.78 -1.97
C ALA A 275 -24.75 37.42 -0.57
N LEU A 276 -24.08 36.77 0.39
CA LEU A 276 -23.90 37.27 1.75
C LEU A 276 -23.06 38.56 1.80
N ASN A 277 -22.05 38.69 0.93
CA ASN A 277 -21.19 39.86 0.90
C ASN A 277 -21.96 41.16 0.58
N ARG A 278 -23.11 41.09 -0.09
CA ARG A 278 -23.98 42.26 -0.35
C ARG A 278 -24.53 42.88 0.93
N LEU A 279 -24.70 42.07 1.98
CA LEU A 279 -25.22 42.49 3.29
C LEU A 279 -24.10 42.74 4.30
N ARG A 280 -22.82 42.51 3.94
CA ARG A 280 -21.70 42.48 4.87
C ARG A 280 -21.54 43.76 5.70
N ASN A 281 -21.79 44.91 5.12
CA ASN A 281 -21.58 46.19 5.83
C ASN A 281 -22.69 46.49 6.86
N PHE A 282 -23.84 45.81 6.75
CA PHE A 282 -25.01 46.04 7.61
C PHE A 282 -25.13 45.01 8.74
N LEU A 283 -24.38 43.92 8.67
CA LEU A 283 -24.49 42.80 9.62
C LEU A 283 -23.49 42.93 10.78
N PRO A 284 -23.94 42.77 12.04
CA PRO A 284 -23.05 42.59 13.18
C PRO A 284 -22.16 41.35 13.03
N ILE A 285 -20.98 41.37 13.69
CA ILE A 285 -20.01 40.25 13.62
C ILE A 285 -20.64 38.95 14.12
N SER A 286 -21.40 38.98 15.21
CA SER A 286 -22.09 37.79 15.75
C SER A 286 -23.02 37.14 14.71
N THR A 287 -23.83 37.94 14.02
CA THR A 287 -24.71 37.47 12.95
C THR A 287 -23.92 36.91 11.77
N LYS A 288 -22.81 37.54 11.39
CA LYS A 288 -21.93 37.01 10.32
C LYS A 288 -21.35 35.65 10.68
N ILE A 289 -20.95 35.44 11.94
CA ILE A 289 -20.45 34.14 12.43
C ILE A 289 -21.56 33.09 12.29
N SER A 290 -22.78 33.38 12.76
CA SER A 290 -23.93 32.47 12.64
C SER A 290 -24.26 32.14 11.18
N LEU A 291 -24.25 33.13 10.29
CA LEU A 291 -24.48 32.93 8.85
C LEU A 291 -23.37 32.11 8.20
N ALA A 292 -22.10 32.37 8.55
CA ALA A 292 -20.99 31.60 8.03
C ALA A 292 -21.05 30.13 8.47
N HIS A 293 -21.40 29.85 9.74
CA HIS A 293 -21.60 28.49 10.21
C HIS A 293 -22.75 27.78 9.49
N SER A 294 -23.92 28.41 9.44
CA SER A 294 -25.15 27.78 8.92
C SER A 294 -25.16 27.62 7.39
N LEU A 295 -24.56 28.54 6.63
CA LEU A 295 -24.66 28.57 5.17
C LEU A 295 -23.36 28.26 4.43
N LEU A 296 -22.19 28.50 5.02
CA LEU A 296 -20.90 28.30 4.34
C LEU A 296 -20.15 27.08 4.88
N LEU A 297 -19.90 27.02 6.19
CA LEU A 297 -19.21 25.88 6.80
C LEU A 297 -20.04 24.60 6.71
N SER A 298 -21.37 24.68 6.81
CA SER A 298 -22.26 23.53 6.58
C SER A 298 -22.08 22.88 5.21
N ILE A 299 -21.65 23.63 4.19
CA ILE A 299 -21.32 23.09 2.86
C ILE A 299 -20.00 22.30 2.93
N LEU A 300 -18.99 22.81 3.63
CA LEU A 300 -17.69 22.13 3.80
C LEU A 300 -17.79 20.88 4.67
N ASP A 301 -18.59 20.95 5.73
CA ASP A 301 -18.71 19.92 6.75
C ASP A 301 -19.64 18.77 6.30
N TYR A 302 -20.41 18.97 5.23
CA TYR A 302 -21.32 17.93 4.74
C TYR A 302 -20.55 16.74 4.16
N ALA A 303 -20.64 15.61 4.85
CA ALA A 303 -20.07 14.33 4.43
C ALA A 303 -18.57 14.37 4.10
N ASP A 304 -17.83 15.28 4.72
CA ASP A 304 -16.38 15.42 4.56
C ASP A 304 -15.60 14.16 4.97
N VAL A 305 -16.18 13.36 5.86
CA VAL A 305 -15.62 12.08 6.30
C VAL A 305 -15.62 11.00 5.19
N CYS A 306 -16.44 11.14 4.15
CA CYS A 306 -16.58 10.13 3.08
C CYS A 306 -15.39 10.07 2.11
N TYR A 307 -14.54 11.09 2.07
CA TYR A 307 -13.40 11.18 1.14
C TYR A 307 -12.12 11.59 1.89
N PRO A 308 -11.60 10.73 2.79
CA PRO A 308 -10.42 11.02 3.60
C PRO A 308 -9.10 11.06 2.79
N ASP A 309 -9.10 10.50 1.59
CA ASP A 309 -8.00 10.33 0.65
C ASP A 309 -7.75 11.54 -0.27
N LEU A 310 -8.04 12.75 0.23
CA LEU A 310 -7.77 13.96 -0.55
C LEU A 310 -6.28 14.24 -0.72
N THR A 311 -5.93 14.74 -1.90
CA THR A 311 -4.58 15.26 -2.17
C THR A 311 -4.33 16.58 -1.43
N GLU A 312 -3.05 16.91 -1.18
CA GLU A 312 -2.68 18.19 -0.56
C GLU A 312 -3.21 19.41 -1.32
N LEU A 313 -3.22 19.35 -2.67
CA LEU A 313 -3.79 20.41 -3.51
C LEU A 313 -5.28 20.62 -3.24
N GLN A 314 -6.03 19.54 -3.04
CA GLN A 314 -7.45 19.61 -2.73
C GLN A 314 -7.71 20.10 -1.30
N LEU A 315 -6.89 19.66 -0.34
CA LEU A 315 -6.93 20.17 1.03
C LEU A 315 -6.64 21.67 1.07
N ASP A 316 -5.64 22.14 0.33
CA ASP A 316 -5.34 23.57 0.21
C ASP A 316 -6.48 24.35 -0.43
N LYS A 317 -7.16 23.76 -1.42
CA LYS A 317 -8.36 24.37 -2.00
C LYS A 317 -9.47 24.50 -0.96
N LEU A 318 -9.72 23.47 -0.14
CA LEU A 318 -10.71 23.55 0.94
C LEU A 318 -10.31 24.56 2.03
N GLU A 319 -9.04 24.64 2.37
CA GLU A 319 -8.49 25.63 3.32
C GLU A 319 -8.76 27.06 2.81
N ARG A 320 -8.55 27.30 1.52
CA ARG A 320 -8.91 28.58 0.87
C ARG A 320 -10.41 28.88 0.93
N LEU A 321 -11.27 27.88 0.88
CA LEU A 321 -12.72 28.07 1.03
C LEU A 321 -13.10 28.42 2.46
N GLN A 322 -12.50 27.77 3.47
CA GLN A 322 -12.68 28.17 4.86
C GLN A 322 -12.21 29.62 5.09
N ASN A 323 -11.08 29.99 4.47
CA ASN A 323 -10.55 31.34 4.50
C ASN A 323 -11.54 32.37 3.93
N VAL A 324 -12.27 32.05 2.86
CA VAL A 324 -13.35 32.92 2.34
C VAL A 324 -14.42 33.20 3.40
N CYS A 325 -14.79 32.21 4.21
CA CYS A 325 -15.74 32.38 5.31
C CYS A 325 -15.22 33.37 6.36
N ILE A 326 -13.94 33.23 6.76
CA ILE A 326 -13.33 34.11 7.77
C ILE A 326 -13.23 35.55 7.22
N ARG A 327 -12.87 35.70 5.95
CA ARG A 327 -12.84 37.01 5.28
C ARG A 327 -14.21 37.68 5.24
N PHE A 328 -15.28 36.93 5.01
CA PHE A 328 -16.64 37.45 5.08
C PHE A 328 -16.98 37.98 6.48
N ILE A 329 -16.65 37.22 7.53
CA ILE A 329 -16.95 37.59 8.92
C ILE A 329 -16.29 38.91 9.32
N PHE A 330 -14.98 39.04 9.05
CA PHE A 330 -14.21 40.21 9.48
C PHE A 330 -14.08 41.31 8.42
N GLY A 331 -14.65 41.12 7.22
CA GLY A 331 -14.57 42.11 6.14
C GLY A 331 -13.18 42.28 5.54
N LEU A 332 -12.37 41.22 5.55
CA LEU A 332 -10.97 41.27 5.11
C LEU A 332 -10.84 41.33 3.59
N ARG A 333 -9.75 41.94 3.12
CA ARG A 333 -9.35 41.93 1.71
C ARG A 333 -8.77 40.56 1.33
N LYS A 334 -8.59 40.34 0.02
CA LYS A 334 -8.17 39.05 -0.55
C LYS A 334 -6.83 38.53 0.01
N PHE A 335 -5.90 39.42 0.32
CA PHE A 335 -4.52 39.07 0.69
C PHE A 335 -4.20 39.28 2.18
N ASP A 336 -5.15 39.78 2.98
CA ASP A 336 -4.90 40.01 4.41
C ASP A 336 -4.60 38.69 5.13
N HIS A 337 -3.70 38.69 6.11
CA HIS A 337 -3.40 37.50 6.89
C HIS A 337 -4.62 37.04 7.72
N ILE A 338 -4.90 35.74 7.71
CA ILE A 338 -6.13 35.16 8.29
C ILE A 338 -5.88 34.50 9.65
N SER A 339 -4.64 34.12 9.96
CA SER A 339 -4.30 33.29 11.12
C SER A 339 -4.80 33.86 12.43
N GLU A 340 -4.65 35.17 12.66
CA GLU A 340 -5.15 35.82 13.87
C GLU A 340 -6.67 35.78 14.00
N PHE A 341 -7.38 35.98 12.90
CA PHE A 341 -8.85 35.99 12.86
C PHE A 341 -9.44 34.60 13.07
N ARG A 342 -8.78 33.58 12.54
CA ARG A 342 -9.12 32.18 12.83
C ARG A 342 -9.00 31.86 14.32
N ARG A 343 -7.91 32.31 14.96
CA ARG A 343 -7.70 32.15 16.41
C ARG A 343 -8.80 32.87 17.21
N LYS A 344 -9.18 34.09 16.82
CA LYS A 344 -10.30 34.82 17.44
C LYS A 344 -11.64 34.08 17.35
N LEU A 345 -11.86 33.29 16.29
CA LEU A 345 -13.07 32.48 16.11
C LEU A 345 -13.00 31.11 16.82
N ASN A 346 -11.84 30.74 17.36
CA ASN A 346 -11.57 29.40 17.86
C ASN A 346 -11.84 28.30 16.81
N TRP A 347 -11.52 28.57 15.54
CA TRP A 347 -11.74 27.64 14.42
C TRP A 347 -10.50 26.82 14.10
N LEU A 348 -10.67 25.51 13.99
CA LEU A 348 -9.62 24.61 13.49
C LEU A 348 -9.37 24.83 11.99
N PRO A 349 -8.11 24.77 11.51
CA PRO A 349 -7.78 24.60 10.09
C PRO A 349 -8.51 23.39 9.49
N ILE A 350 -8.74 23.36 8.17
CA ILE A 350 -9.58 22.34 7.54
C ILE A 350 -9.04 20.94 7.78
N ARG A 351 -7.71 20.79 7.77
CA ARG A 351 -7.02 19.52 8.01
C ARG A 351 -7.36 18.95 9.39
N LEU A 352 -7.27 19.76 10.44
CA LEU A 352 -7.59 19.34 11.81
C LEU A 352 -9.10 19.17 12.01
N ARG A 353 -9.91 20.05 11.42
CA ARG A 353 -11.38 19.95 11.47
C ARG A 353 -11.89 18.63 10.90
N ARG A 354 -11.36 18.20 9.75
CA ARG A 354 -11.72 16.92 9.12
C ARG A 354 -11.26 15.72 9.93
N LYS A 355 -10.02 15.75 10.46
CA LYS A 355 -9.54 14.72 11.40
C LYS A 355 -10.47 14.60 12.60
N MET A 356 -10.94 15.73 13.13
CA MET A 356 -11.91 15.77 14.22
C MET A 356 -13.24 15.10 13.82
N HIS A 357 -13.79 15.38 12.64
CA HIS A 357 -15.03 14.73 12.17
C HIS A 357 -14.86 13.23 11.92
N ILE A 358 -13.71 12.79 11.37
CA ILE A 358 -13.37 11.37 11.22
C ILE A 358 -13.40 10.66 12.57
N LEU A 359 -12.74 11.24 13.58
CA LEU A 359 -12.70 10.71 14.94
C LEU A 359 -14.07 10.70 15.61
N GLN A 360 -14.88 11.73 15.42
CA GLN A 360 -16.25 11.78 15.94
C GLN A 360 -17.13 10.70 15.31
N LEU A 361 -17.00 10.44 14.01
CA LEU A 361 -17.73 9.35 13.36
C LEU A 361 -17.26 8.00 13.89
N LEU A 362 -15.96 7.78 14.03
CA LEU A 362 -15.41 6.57 14.61
C LEU A 362 -15.91 6.35 16.05
N PHE A 363 -15.90 7.38 16.90
CA PHE A 363 -16.43 7.29 18.26
C PHE A 363 -17.89 6.80 18.27
N ASN A 364 -18.73 7.34 17.36
CA ASN A 364 -20.09 6.87 17.20
C ASN A 364 -20.16 5.41 16.74
N VAL A 365 -19.30 5.00 15.78
CA VAL A 365 -19.25 3.61 15.32
C VAL A 365 -18.89 2.65 16.47
N LEU A 366 -17.96 3.04 17.35
CA LEU A 366 -17.50 2.20 18.46
C LEU A 366 -18.52 2.10 19.61
N PHE A 367 -19.05 3.24 20.06
CA PHE A 367 -19.77 3.34 21.33
C PHE A 367 -21.29 3.50 21.19
N ASN A 368 -21.82 3.87 20.02
CA ASN A 368 -23.27 3.98 19.86
C ASN A 368 -23.90 2.58 19.72
N PRO A 369 -24.86 2.20 20.60
CA PRO A 369 -25.50 0.89 20.54
C PRO A 369 -26.35 0.67 19.28
N LYS A 370 -26.75 1.73 18.58
CA LYS A 370 -27.54 1.66 17.33
C LYS A 370 -26.69 1.47 16.08
N THR A 371 -25.35 1.44 16.21
CA THR A 371 -24.47 1.26 15.06
C THR A 371 -24.65 -0.14 14.45
N PRO A 372 -24.82 -0.26 13.12
CA PRO A 372 -24.89 -1.55 12.45
C PRO A 372 -23.66 -2.43 12.73
N SER A 373 -23.89 -3.71 13.00
CA SER A 373 -22.84 -4.66 13.37
C SER A 373 -21.74 -4.79 12.30
N TYR A 374 -22.09 -4.73 11.02
CA TYR A 374 -21.14 -4.82 9.90
C TYR A 374 -20.13 -3.66 9.87
N LEU A 375 -20.48 -2.49 10.42
CA LEU A 375 -19.53 -1.37 10.55
C LEU A 375 -18.61 -1.59 11.75
N LYS A 376 -19.17 -2.03 12.87
CA LYS A 376 -18.41 -2.25 14.12
C LYS A 376 -17.38 -3.37 13.98
N GLN A 377 -17.68 -4.42 13.21
CA GLN A 377 -16.77 -5.54 12.93
C GLN A 377 -15.46 -5.12 12.26
N ASN A 378 -15.42 -3.96 11.59
CA ASN A 378 -14.20 -3.43 10.98
C ASN A 378 -13.23 -2.80 12.00
N PHE A 379 -13.67 -2.62 13.25
CA PHE A 379 -12.91 -1.93 14.30
C PHE A 379 -12.79 -2.83 15.54
N MET A 380 -11.70 -3.60 15.58
CA MET A 380 -11.39 -4.47 16.70
C MET A 380 -10.36 -3.79 17.61
N PHE A 381 -10.60 -3.84 18.92
CA PHE A 381 -9.58 -3.47 19.89
C PHE A 381 -8.53 -4.57 19.98
N LEU A 382 -7.28 -4.18 20.23
CA LEU A 382 -6.21 -5.15 20.51
C LEU A 382 -6.55 -5.94 21.77
N SER A 383 -6.93 -7.20 21.61
CA SER A 383 -7.03 -8.15 22.71
C SER A 383 -5.62 -8.64 23.08
N GLY A 384 -5.22 -8.47 24.33
CA GLY A 384 -3.98 -9.06 24.85
C GLY A 384 -3.96 -10.56 24.58
N GLY A 385 -2.83 -11.07 24.08
CA GLY A 385 -2.56 -12.51 24.12
C GLY A 385 -2.55 -13.01 25.58
N SER A 386 -2.37 -14.33 25.78
CA SER A 386 -2.41 -15.02 27.09
C SER A 386 -1.45 -14.51 28.19
N PHE A 387 -0.75 -13.40 27.97
CA PHE A 387 0.00 -12.67 28.98
C PHE A 387 -0.59 -11.28 29.13
N ASP A 388 -1.13 -11.04 30.33
CA ASP A 388 -1.75 -9.82 30.78
C ASP A 388 -0.75 -8.64 30.68
N LEU A 389 -0.80 -7.94 29.54
CA LEU A 389 0.02 -6.76 29.28
C LEU A 389 -0.88 -5.54 29.25
N ARG A 390 -0.33 -4.42 29.75
CA ARG A 390 -0.94 -3.09 29.97
C ARG A 390 -1.61 -2.43 28.74
N SER A 391 -1.73 -3.12 27.62
CA SER A 391 -2.36 -2.65 26.37
C SER A 391 -3.88 -2.79 26.33
N LEU A 392 -4.49 -3.63 27.18
CA LEU A 392 -5.95 -3.81 27.26
C LEU A 392 -6.69 -2.56 27.78
N ASP A 393 -6.07 -1.79 28.68
CA ASP A 393 -6.67 -0.61 29.29
C ASP A 393 -6.61 0.67 28.44
N ASN A 394 -5.91 0.63 27.30
CA ASN A 394 -5.59 1.81 26.51
C ASN A 394 -6.53 2.05 25.33
N LEU A 395 -7.53 1.20 25.10
CA LEU A 395 -8.50 1.33 24.00
C LEU A 395 -7.82 1.50 22.63
N ILE A 396 -6.76 0.73 22.35
CA ILE A 396 -6.03 0.76 21.07
C ILE A 396 -6.73 -0.13 20.05
N LEU A 397 -6.93 0.37 18.83
CA LEU A 397 -7.52 -0.38 17.72
C LEU A 397 -6.45 -1.13 16.93
N GLU A 398 -6.77 -2.35 16.50
CA GLU A 398 -5.95 -3.15 15.62
C GLU A 398 -5.91 -2.53 14.22
N THR A 399 -4.70 -2.34 13.68
CA THR A 399 -4.53 -1.79 12.33
C THR A 399 -4.49 -2.93 11.31
N PRO A 400 -5.40 -2.96 10.32
CA PRO A 400 -5.44 -4.04 9.33
C PRO A 400 -4.20 -4.01 8.43
N ILE A 401 -3.66 -5.19 8.10
CA ILE A 401 -2.53 -5.32 7.17
C ILE A 401 -3.01 -5.00 5.76
N HIS A 402 -2.31 -4.10 5.07
CA HIS A 402 -2.66 -3.68 3.71
C HIS A 402 -1.43 -3.36 2.88
N LYS A 403 -1.59 -3.42 1.55
CA LYS A 403 -0.49 -3.23 0.57
C LYS A 403 -0.69 -2.05 -0.37
N THR A 404 -1.89 -1.48 -0.41
CA THR A 404 -2.23 -0.41 -1.37
C THR A 404 -2.43 0.90 -0.65
N GLU A 405 -1.94 1.98 -1.24
CA GLU A 405 -2.12 3.34 -0.71
C GLU A 405 -3.60 3.73 -0.68
N PHE A 406 -4.39 3.25 -1.64
CA PHE A 406 -5.83 3.46 -1.68
C PHE A 406 -6.53 2.94 -0.41
N TYR A 407 -6.17 1.73 0.04
CA TYR A 407 -6.73 1.19 1.28
C TYR A 407 -6.12 1.85 2.52
N HIS A 408 -4.83 2.21 2.50
CA HIS A 408 -4.21 2.98 3.57
C HIS A 408 -4.92 4.32 3.80
N SER A 409 -5.30 4.99 2.72
CA SER A 409 -6.03 6.27 2.74
C SER A 409 -7.54 6.12 3.00
N SER A 410 -8.05 4.90 3.14
CA SER A 410 -9.47 4.66 3.42
C SER A 410 -9.90 5.16 4.80
N PHE A 411 -11.20 5.41 4.98
CA PHE A 411 -11.75 5.81 6.27
C PHE A 411 -11.38 4.84 7.39
N THR A 412 -11.46 3.53 7.15
CA THR A 412 -11.18 2.51 8.17
C THR A 412 -9.75 2.65 8.71
N VAL A 413 -8.75 2.70 7.82
CA VAL A 413 -7.35 2.78 8.24
C VAL A 413 -7.03 4.15 8.84
N GLN A 414 -7.42 5.24 8.16
CA GLN A 414 -7.13 6.60 8.63
C GLN A 414 -7.77 6.90 9.99
N SER A 415 -9.01 6.46 10.21
CA SER A 415 -9.69 6.66 11.50
C SER A 415 -9.00 5.89 12.63
N ILE A 416 -8.53 4.65 12.39
CA ILE A 416 -7.76 3.86 13.35
C ILE A 416 -6.42 4.52 13.69
N LEU A 417 -5.67 4.97 12.67
CA LEU A 417 -4.38 5.63 12.89
C LEU A 417 -4.54 6.92 13.69
N LEU A 418 -5.53 7.74 13.34
CA LEU A 418 -5.86 8.95 14.08
C LEU A 418 -6.27 8.62 15.52
N TRP A 419 -7.13 7.63 15.73
CA TRP A 419 -7.57 7.22 17.06
C TRP A 419 -6.40 6.76 17.94
N ASN A 420 -5.53 5.91 17.40
CA ASN A 420 -4.37 5.39 18.12
C ASN A 420 -3.33 6.46 18.46
N SER A 421 -3.30 7.57 17.70
CA SER A 421 -2.45 8.72 18.01
C SER A 421 -2.97 9.61 19.16
N LEU A 422 -4.22 9.41 19.60
CA LEU A 422 -4.81 10.25 20.64
C LEU A 422 -4.30 9.88 22.05
N PRO A 423 -4.16 10.88 22.94
CA PRO A 423 -3.98 10.65 24.37
C PRO A 423 -5.08 9.76 24.95
N ILE A 424 -4.72 8.99 25.98
CA ILE A 424 -5.64 8.04 26.61
C ILE A 424 -6.86 8.72 27.24
N ASP A 425 -6.68 9.90 27.83
CA ASP A 425 -7.76 10.66 28.48
C ASP A 425 -8.87 11.04 27.49
N ILE A 426 -8.50 11.35 26.25
CA ILE A 426 -9.45 11.65 25.18
C ILE A 426 -10.17 10.38 24.74
N ARG A 427 -9.46 9.27 24.58
CA ARG A 427 -10.05 7.98 24.18
C ARG A 427 -11.02 7.42 25.21
N ARG A 428 -10.81 7.72 26.50
CA ARG A 428 -11.67 7.30 27.62
C ARG A 428 -12.88 8.22 27.85
N ALA A 429 -13.15 9.17 26.96
CA ALA A 429 -14.30 10.04 27.07
C ALA A 429 -15.62 9.24 27.14
N GLN A 430 -16.44 9.55 28.15
CA GLN A 430 -17.68 8.81 28.45
C GLN A 430 -18.89 9.23 27.60
N SER A 431 -18.77 10.32 26.84
CA SER A 431 -19.85 10.81 25.98
C SER A 431 -19.29 11.49 24.74
N LEU A 432 -20.09 11.51 23.67
CA LEU A 432 -19.71 12.20 22.42
C LEU A 432 -19.45 13.69 22.65
N ASN A 433 -20.22 14.35 23.52
CA ASN A 433 -20.04 15.78 23.79
C ASN A 433 -18.73 16.06 24.52
N LEU A 434 -18.39 15.23 25.52
CA LEU A 434 -17.10 15.33 26.20
C LEU A 434 -15.95 15.05 25.23
N PHE A 435 -16.08 14.01 24.41
CA PHE A 435 -15.09 13.65 23.39
C PHE A 435 -14.85 14.79 22.40
N LYS A 436 -15.91 15.42 21.89
CA LYS A 436 -15.83 16.59 21.00
C LYS A 436 -15.08 17.75 21.62
N LYS A 437 -15.36 18.06 22.90
CA LYS A 437 -14.69 19.14 23.63
C LYS A 437 -13.20 18.85 23.81
N LEU A 438 -12.86 17.67 24.33
CA LEU A 438 -11.46 17.26 24.55
C LEU A 438 -10.66 17.24 23.25
N LEU A 439 -11.25 16.77 22.14
CA LEU A 439 -10.61 16.81 20.82
C LEU A 439 -10.36 18.23 20.33
N LEU A 440 -11.35 19.12 20.49
CA LEU A 440 -11.21 20.51 20.08
C LEU A 440 -10.07 21.19 20.84
N ASP A 441 -10.05 21.04 22.17
CA ASP A 441 -9.01 21.60 23.03
C ASP A 441 -7.62 21.04 22.67
N HIS A 442 -7.52 19.73 22.45
CA HIS A 442 -6.28 19.08 22.02
C HIS A 442 -5.75 19.62 20.69
N PHE A 443 -6.60 19.72 19.67
CA PHE A 443 -6.18 20.21 18.35
C PHE A 443 -5.87 21.71 18.33
N LEU A 444 -6.55 22.51 19.13
CA LEU A 444 -6.24 23.94 19.27
C LEU A 444 -4.91 24.16 20.00
N SER A 445 -4.55 23.31 20.96
CA SER A 445 -3.27 23.41 21.66
C SER A 445 -2.06 23.05 20.78
N ALA A 446 -2.29 22.27 19.74
CA ALA A 446 -1.26 21.81 18.80
C ALA A 446 -1.13 22.69 17.55
N SER A 447 -2.02 23.68 17.36
CA SER A 447 -2.12 24.56 16.18
C SER A 447 -1.71 25.98 16.50
#